data_AF-A0A3C0DUW2-F1
#
_entry.id   AF-A0A3C0DUW2-F1
#
_cell.length_a   1.000
_cell.length_b   1.000
_cell.length_c   1.000
_cell.angle_alpha   90.00
_cell.angle_beta   90.00
_cell.angle_gamma   90.00
#
_symmetry.space_group_name_H-M   'P 1'
#
loop_
_entity.id
_entity.type
_entity.pdbx_description
1 polymer ?
#
loop_
_entity_poly.entity_id
_entity_poly.type
_entity_poly.pdbx_seq_one_letter_code
_entity_poly.pdbx_strand_id
1 'polypeptide(L)'
;SPMLAFTADEAWESIPHLDSCSVHLSDWKPFKFDISEEEVANWHTLFAIRERALLALEEARQAKQIGKGLEACVTLTGTGLELEIGQAHKEDLRELLNVSQLNLNEGESEELQMIVTKAEGEKCERCWRWEPSVGSHENHSTLCTRCVEAVS
;
A
#
# COMPACT_ATOMS: atom_id res chain seq x y z
N SER A 1 -24.61 -18.11 -7.77
CA SER A 1 -23.34 -18.05 -8.55
C SER A 1 -23.23 -19.24 -9.49
N PRO A 2 -23.01 -19.05 -10.81
CA PRO A 2 -23.14 -20.12 -11.81
C PRO A 2 -21.90 -21.01 -12.00
N MET A 3 -20.72 -20.63 -11.51
CA MET A 3 -19.48 -21.40 -11.74
C MET A 3 -18.97 -22.14 -10.49
N LEU A 4 -18.95 -21.46 -9.34
CA LEU A 4 -18.46 -22.02 -8.07
C LEU A 4 -19.62 -22.17 -7.09
N ALA A 5 -20.58 -23.02 -7.42
CA ALA A 5 -21.89 -22.98 -6.78
C ALA A 5 -21.84 -23.17 -5.26
N PHE A 6 -21.11 -24.19 -4.78
CA PHE A 6 -20.97 -24.47 -3.35
C PHE A 6 -20.11 -23.43 -2.62
N THR A 7 -18.91 -23.16 -3.13
CA THR A 7 -17.97 -22.18 -2.53
C THR A 7 -18.55 -20.78 -2.44
N ALA A 8 -19.36 -20.37 -3.42
CA ALA A 8 -20.01 -19.07 -3.39
C ALA A 8 -21.17 -19.01 -2.39
N ASP A 9 -21.81 -20.13 -2.05
CA ASP A 9 -22.87 -20.20 -1.02
C ASP A 9 -22.24 -20.22 0.38
N GLU A 10 -21.18 -21.02 0.59
CA GLU A 10 -20.37 -21.03 1.82
C GLU A 10 -19.76 -19.64 2.11
N ALA A 11 -19.25 -18.95 1.08
CA ALA A 11 -18.79 -17.57 1.22
C ALA A 11 -19.95 -16.59 1.50
N TRP A 12 -21.14 -16.83 0.96
CA TRP A 12 -22.33 -16.00 1.17
C TRP A 12 -22.80 -16.04 2.63
N GLU A 13 -22.82 -17.23 3.26
CA GLU A 13 -23.15 -17.39 4.69
C GLU A 13 -22.24 -16.56 5.63
N SER A 14 -21.03 -16.22 5.17
CA SER A 14 -20.05 -15.43 5.94
C SER A 14 -20.20 -13.91 5.78
N ILE A 15 -21.05 -13.42 4.88
CA ILE A 15 -21.22 -11.98 4.63
C ILE A 15 -22.32 -11.42 5.56
N PRO A 16 -22.04 -10.42 6.40
CA PRO A 16 -23.05 -9.85 7.29
C PRO A 16 -24.06 -8.97 6.53
N HIS A 17 -25.25 -8.81 7.10
CA HIS A 17 -26.31 -7.91 6.60
C HIS A 17 -26.85 -8.23 5.19
N LEU A 18 -26.87 -9.51 4.80
CA LEU A 18 -27.52 -9.96 3.58
C LEU A 18 -29.03 -10.14 3.74
N ASP A 19 -29.78 -9.77 2.70
CA ASP A 19 -31.24 -9.94 2.62
C ASP A 19 -31.68 -11.39 2.27
N SER A 20 -30.76 -12.23 1.79
CA SER A 20 -31.07 -13.59 1.31
C SER A 20 -30.16 -14.65 1.95
N CYS A 21 -30.71 -15.84 2.19
CA CYS A 21 -29.99 -16.96 2.79
C CYS A 21 -29.05 -17.71 1.83
N SER A 22 -29.02 -17.35 0.54
CA SER A 22 -28.19 -18.02 -0.47
C SER A 22 -27.93 -17.12 -1.68
N VAL A 23 -26.70 -17.16 -2.20
CA VAL A 23 -26.30 -16.41 -3.41
C VAL A 23 -27.05 -16.88 -4.66
N HIS A 24 -27.70 -18.04 -4.62
CA HIS A 24 -28.50 -18.59 -5.73
C HIS A 24 -29.95 -18.11 -5.73
N LEU A 25 -30.39 -17.48 -4.63
CA LEU A 25 -31.70 -16.84 -4.49
C LEU A 25 -31.63 -15.30 -4.67
N SER A 26 -30.42 -14.75 -4.83
CA SER A 26 -30.16 -13.33 -5.01
C SER A 26 -30.26 -12.91 -6.48
N ASP A 27 -30.96 -11.80 -6.74
CA ASP A 27 -30.95 -11.16 -8.04
C ASP A 27 -29.57 -10.56 -8.36
N TRP A 28 -29.08 -10.81 -9.58
CA TRP A 28 -27.93 -10.08 -10.11
C TRP A 28 -28.34 -8.63 -10.41
N LYS A 29 -27.83 -7.69 -9.62
CA LYS A 29 -27.99 -6.25 -9.81
C LYS A 29 -26.68 -5.69 -10.40
N PRO A 30 -26.60 -5.40 -11.72
CA PRO A 30 -25.40 -4.82 -12.30
C PRO A 30 -25.10 -3.47 -11.65
N PHE A 31 -23.96 -3.37 -10.98
CA PHE A 31 -23.42 -2.11 -10.47
C PHE A 31 -22.41 -1.53 -11.47
N LYS A 32 -22.50 -0.24 -11.75
CA LYS A 32 -21.51 0.49 -12.55
C LYS A 32 -20.66 1.31 -11.59
N PHE A 33 -19.39 0.94 -11.47
CA PHE A 33 -18.40 1.72 -10.75
C PHE A 33 -17.83 2.75 -11.74
N ASP A 34 -18.27 4.00 -11.61
CA ASP A 34 -17.79 5.12 -12.41
C ASP A 34 -16.76 5.93 -11.62
N ILE A 35 -15.52 5.90 -12.10
CA ILE A 35 -14.40 6.76 -11.70
C ILE A 35 -13.97 7.64 -12.88
N SER A 36 -13.30 8.76 -12.63
CA SER A 36 -12.91 9.67 -13.71
C SER A 36 -11.79 9.08 -14.57
N GLU A 37 -11.69 9.49 -15.84
CA GLU A 37 -10.58 9.10 -16.72
C GLU A 37 -9.22 9.54 -16.16
N GLU A 38 -9.20 10.66 -15.43
CA GLU A 38 -8.05 11.17 -14.67
C GLU A 38 -7.67 10.22 -13.52
N GLU A 39 -8.62 9.75 -12.71
CA GLU A 39 -8.37 8.81 -11.63
C GLU A 39 -7.87 7.46 -12.17
N VAL A 40 -8.43 6.97 -13.27
CA VAL A 40 -7.94 5.79 -14.00
C VAL A 40 -6.48 5.97 -14.45
N ALA A 41 -6.15 7.13 -15.04
CA ALA A 41 -4.78 7.45 -15.46
C ALA A 41 -3.80 7.53 -14.27
N ASN A 42 -4.22 8.14 -13.15
CA ASN A 42 -3.42 8.20 -11.93
C ASN A 42 -3.13 6.80 -11.39
N TRP A 43 -4.13 5.91 -11.33
CA TRP A 43 -3.92 4.52 -10.92
C TRP A 43 -2.96 3.78 -11.86
N HIS A 44 -3.06 3.96 -13.18
CA HIS A 44 -2.10 3.38 -14.12
C HIS A 44 -0.66 3.84 -13.86
N THR A 45 -0.44 5.13 -13.60
CA THR A 45 0.88 5.66 -13.23
C THR A 45 1.38 5.09 -11.90
N LEU A 46 0.53 5.03 -10.87
CA LEU A 46 0.90 4.44 -9.57
C LEU A 46 1.27 2.96 -9.68
N PHE A 47 0.58 2.17 -10.51
CA PHE A 47 0.95 0.78 -10.81
C PHE A 47 2.27 0.68 -11.60
N ALA A 48 2.53 1.57 -12.57
CA ALA A 48 3.79 1.58 -13.30
C ALA A 48 4.99 1.95 -12.40
N ILE A 49 4.81 2.84 -11.42
CA ILE A 49 5.83 3.11 -10.38
C ILE A 49 6.02 1.86 -9.50
N ARG A 50 4.93 1.22 -9.09
CA ARG A 50 4.94 0.00 -8.26
C ARG A 50 5.70 -1.16 -8.90
N GLU A 51 5.54 -1.40 -10.20
CA GLU A 51 6.25 -2.48 -10.90
C GLU A 51 7.77 -2.30 -10.83
N ARG A 52 8.26 -1.08 -11.10
CA ARG A 52 9.68 -0.72 -10.95
C ARG A 52 10.16 -0.84 -9.49
N ALA A 53 9.32 -0.41 -8.54
CA ALA A 53 9.64 -0.51 -7.11
C ALA A 53 9.74 -1.94 -6.59
N LEU A 54 8.93 -2.87 -7.10
CA LEU A 54 9.04 -4.28 -6.72
C LEU A 54 10.35 -4.91 -7.21
N LEU A 55 10.88 -4.48 -8.35
CA LEU A 55 12.20 -4.91 -8.84
C LEU A 55 13.32 -4.39 -7.93
N ALA A 56 13.38 -3.08 -7.69
CA ALA A 56 14.42 -2.48 -6.83
C ALA A 56 14.36 -3.01 -5.38
N LEU A 57 13.16 -3.25 -4.83
CA LEU A 57 12.99 -3.88 -3.51
C LEU A 57 13.51 -5.33 -3.49
N GLU A 58 13.37 -6.08 -4.59
CA GLU A 58 13.87 -7.45 -4.67
C GLU A 58 15.40 -7.48 -4.83
N GLU A 59 15.99 -6.58 -5.61
CA GLU A 59 17.44 -6.39 -5.67
C GLU A 59 18.04 -6.08 -4.29
N ALA A 60 17.39 -5.21 -3.51
CA ALA A 60 17.80 -4.88 -2.14
C ALA A 60 17.68 -6.08 -1.17
N ARG A 61 16.70 -6.99 -1.36
CA ARG A 61 16.61 -8.26 -0.61
C ARG A 61 17.74 -9.21 -0.98
N GLN A 62 18.04 -9.36 -2.27
CA GLN A 62 19.14 -10.21 -2.74
C GLN A 62 20.51 -9.69 -2.25
N ALA A 63 20.69 -8.37 -2.20
CA ALA A 63 21.82 -7.70 -1.58
C ALA A 63 21.84 -7.76 -0.03
N LYS A 64 20.81 -8.35 0.61
CA LYS A 64 20.63 -8.46 2.07
C LYS A 64 20.60 -7.13 2.81
N GLN A 65 20.19 -6.04 2.14
CA GLN A 65 20.04 -4.72 2.75
C GLN A 65 18.74 -4.63 3.56
N ILE A 66 17.69 -5.32 3.11
CA ILE A 66 16.38 -5.45 3.75
C ILE A 66 15.92 -6.91 3.76
N GLY A 67 15.11 -7.30 4.74
CA GLY A 67 14.37 -8.56 4.73
C GLY A 67 12.96 -8.39 4.15
N LYS A 68 12.10 -7.66 4.86
CA LYS A 68 10.72 -7.38 4.46
C LYS A 68 10.59 -6.01 3.78
N GLY A 69 9.53 -5.81 2.97
CA GLY A 69 9.23 -4.49 2.37
C GLY A 69 9.07 -3.37 3.41
N LEU A 70 8.48 -3.68 4.57
CA LEU A 70 8.36 -2.75 5.70
C LEU A 70 9.72 -2.38 6.34
N GLU A 71 10.83 -3.06 6.06
CA GLU A 71 12.16 -2.61 6.49
C GLU A 71 12.76 -1.56 5.54
N ALA A 72 12.08 -1.23 4.44
CA ALA A 72 12.59 -0.35 3.39
C ALA A 72 12.12 1.11 3.51
N CYS A 73 13.03 2.01 3.14
CA CYS A 73 12.73 3.35 2.67
C CYS A 73 12.96 3.36 1.14
N VAL A 74 11.95 3.76 0.37
CA VAL A 74 12.08 3.97 -1.07
C VAL A 74 12.25 5.47 -1.33
N THR A 75 13.26 5.84 -2.10
CA THR A 75 13.47 7.22 -2.56
C THR A 75 13.34 7.25 -4.07
N LEU A 76 12.37 8.02 -4.57
CA LEU A 76 12.22 8.33 -6.00
C LEU A 76 12.74 9.74 -6.25
N THR A 77 13.55 9.91 -7.29
CA THR A 77 14.13 11.20 -7.68
C THR A 77 13.99 11.38 -9.19
N GLY A 78 13.39 12.48 -9.64
CA GLY A 78 13.23 12.77 -11.08
C GLY A 78 12.37 14.01 -11.32
N THR A 79 11.67 14.07 -12.44
CA THR A 79 10.77 15.17 -12.82
C THR A 79 9.55 14.65 -13.59
N GLY A 80 8.57 15.53 -13.84
CA GLY A 80 7.42 15.26 -14.69
C GLY A 80 6.30 14.45 -14.01
N LEU A 81 5.35 14.01 -14.84
CA LEU A 81 4.02 13.55 -14.43
C LEU A 81 4.03 12.41 -13.40
N GLU A 82 4.99 11.47 -13.50
CA GLU A 82 5.08 10.37 -12.54
C GLU A 82 5.48 10.84 -11.12
N LEU A 83 6.37 11.83 -11.03
CA LEU A 83 6.72 12.43 -9.75
C LEU A 83 5.56 13.25 -9.20
N GLU A 84 4.90 14.04 -10.05
CA GLU A 84 3.74 14.88 -9.67
C GLU A 84 2.59 14.03 -9.11
N ILE A 85 2.19 12.97 -9.82
CA ILE A 85 1.16 12.02 -9.36
C ILE A 85 1.62 11.28 -8.10
N GLY A 86 2.89 10.85 -8.05
CA GLY A 86 3.46 10.21 -6.87
C GLY A 86 3.46 11.12 -5.64
N GLN A 87 3.71 12.42 -5.81
CA GLN A 87 3.68 13.42 -4.73
C GLN A 87 2.25 13.72 -4.28
N ALA A 88 1.31 13.86 -5.22
CA ALA A 88 -0.12 14.06 -4.93
C ALA A 88 -0.71 12.88 -4.13
N HIS A 89 -0.29 11.65 -4.45
CA HIS A 89 -0.77 10.40 -3.84
C HIS A 89 0.28 9.72 -2.94
N LYS A 90 1.14 10.50 -2.27
CA LYS A 90 2.32 9.99 -1.57
C LYS A 90 2.02 8.88 -0.56
N GLU A 91 0.99 9.05 0.27
CA GLU A 91 0.66 8.04 1.29
C GLU A 91 0.01 6.79 0.69
N ASP A 92 -0.87 6.96 -0.30
CA ASP A 92 -1.47 5.84 -1.04
C ASP A 92 -0.38 5.02 -1.75
N LEU A 93 0.58 5.69 -2.39
CA LEU A 93 1.74 5.06 -3.03
C LEU A 93 2.60 4.34 -1.99
N ARG A 94 2.88 4.93 -0.82
CA ARG A 94 3.64 4.28 0.25
C ARG A 94 2.98 2.98 0.73
N GLU A 95 1.66 2.97 0.91
CA GLU A 95 0.92 1.77 1.30
C GLU A 95 0.81 0.75 0.14
N LEU A 96 0.65 1.20 -1.12
CA LEU A 96 0.64 0.36 -2.33
C LEU A 96 1.98 -0.35 -2.60
N LEU A 97 3.10 0.32 -2.26
CA LEU A 97 4.46 -0.25 -2.26
C LEU A 97 4.71 -1.18 -1.06
N ASN A 98 3.91 -1.07 0.01
CA ASN A 98 4.06 -1.80 1.27
C ASN A 98 5.45 -1.63 1.92
N VAL A 99 5.86 -0.35 2.04
CA VAL A 99 7.14 0.08 2.64
C VAL A 99 6.92 1.02 3.82
N SER A 100 7.93 1.20 4.66
CA SER A 100 7.77 2.06 5.84
C SER A 100 7.90 3.54 5.52
N GLN A 101 8.81 3.90 4.61
CA GLN A 101 9.10 5.28 4.26
C GLN A 101 9.15 5.43 2.74
N LEU A 102 8.65 6.57 2.26
CA LEU A 102 8.70 6.98 0.86
C LEU A 102 9.15 8.44 0.77
N ASN A 103 10.23 8.68 0.02
CA ASN A 103 10.75 10.00 -0.28
C ASN A 103 10.59 10.26 -1.78
N LEU A 104 10.19 11.48 -2.13
CA LEU A 104 9.86 11.89 -3.49
C LEU A 104 10.54 13.24 -3.73
N ASN A 105 11.63 13.23 -4.48
CA ASN A 105 12.51 14.38 -4.65
C ASN A 105 12.52 14.84 -6.11
N GLU A 106 12.66 16.14 -6.32
CA GLU A 106 12.97 16.68 -7.64
C GLU A 106 14.42 16.31 -8.04
N GLY A 107 14.63 16.09 -9.33
CA GLY A 107 15.93 15.77 -9.93
C GLY A 107 16.10 16.47 -11.28
N GLU A 108 17.04 15.97 -12.10
CA GLU A 108 17.36 16.54 -13.42
C GLU A 108 16.81 15.70 -14.59
N SER A 109 16.23 14.54 -14.31
CA SER A 109 15.82 13.51 -15.28
C SER A 109 14.32 13.22 -15.19
N GLU A 110 13.64 13.16 -16.33
CA GLU A 110 12.24 12.67 -16.43
C GLU A 110 12.12 11.18 -16.08
N GLU A 111 13.18 10.39 -16.29
CA GLU A 111 13.23 9.01 -15.79
C GLU A 111 13.41 9.01 -14.27
N LEU A 112 12.40 8.51 -13.55
CA LEU A 112 12.42 8.33 -12.10
C LEU A 112 13.54 7.37 -11.66
N GLN A 113 14.62 7.92 -11.13
CA GLN A 113 15.63 7.17 -10.42
C GLN A 113 15.07 6.67 -9.09
N MET A 114 15.41 5.44 -8.73
CA MET A 114 14.84 4.75 -7.59
C MET A 114 15.94 4.11 -6.74
N ILE A 115 15.96 4.46 -5.46
CA ILE A 115 16.95 3.95 -4.50
C ILE A 115 16.19 3.35 -3.32
N VAL A 116 16.54 2.12 -2.96
CA VAL A 116 16.05 1.44 -1.77
C VAL A 116 17.12 1.50 -0.69
N THR A 117 16.75 1.97 0.50
CA THR A 117 17.58 1.94 1.70
C THR A 117 16.80 1.27 2.83
N LYS A 118 17.44 1.07 3.98
CA LYS A 118 16.74 0.64 5.19
C LYS A 118 15.98 1.82 5.80
N ALA A 119 14.75 1.59 6.25
CA ALA A 119 13.94 2.58 6.94
C ALA A 119 14.52 2.96 8.32
N GLU A 120 14.31 4.21 8.70
CA GLU A 120 14.76 4.79 9.96
C GLU A 120 13.82 4.46 11.14
N GLY A 121 14.32 4.68 12.36
CA GLY A 121 13.58 4.42 13.60
C GLY A 121 13.62 2.95 14.02
N GLU A 122 12.57 2.52 14.71
CA GLU A 122 12.41 1.14 15.20
C GLU A 122 11.10 0.53 14.71
N LYS A 123 11.02 -0.81 14.74
CA LYS A 123 9.83 -1.56 14.36
C LYS A 123 8.70 -1.37 15.38
N CYS A 124 7.58 -0.80 14.93
CA CYS A 124 6.35 -0.78 15.69
C CYS A 124 5.76 -2.19 15.81
N GLU A 125 5.51 -2.70 17.02
CA GLU A 125 5.06 -4.09 17.20
C GLU A 125 3.60 -4.35 16.77
N ARG A 126 2.78 -3.29 16.60
CA ARG A 126 1.39 -3.41 16.13
C ARG A 126 1.23 -3.41 14.61
N CYS A 127 1.90 -2.50 13.89
CA CYS A 127 1.77 -2.37 12.43
C CYS A 127 3.00 -2.81 11.62
N TRP A 128 4.09 -3.18 12.30
CA TRP A 128 5.37 -3.65 11.73
C TRP A 128 6.10 -2.67 10.80
N ARG A 129 5.59 -1.43 10.62
CA ARG A 129 6.39 -0.34 10.03
C ARG A 129 7.52 0.08 10.97
N TRP A 130 8.61 0.50 10.36
CA TRP A 130 9.74 1.17 10.99
C TRP A 130 9.44 2.66 11.01
N GLU A 131 9.33 3.23 12.21
CA GLU A 131 8.83 4.58 12.42
C GLU A 131 9.72 5.27 13.49
N PRO A 132 10.28 6.46 13.24
CA PRO A 132 11.06 7.21 14.24
C PRO A 132 10.30 7.61 15.51
N SER A 133 8.97 7.46 15.53
CA SER A 133 8.12 7.76 16.70
C SER A 133 7.98 6.59 17.68
N VAL A 134 8.48 5.39 17.38
CA VAL A 134 8.55 4.30 18.36
C VAL A 134 9.44 4.73 19.53
N GLY A 135 9.02 4.44 20.76
CA GLY A 135 9.68 4.90 21.99
C GLY A 135 9.21 6.26 22.52
N SER A 136 8.44 7.05 21.75
CA SER A 136 8.03 8.41 22.17
C SER A 136 6.86 8.47 23.17
N HIS A 137 6.16 7.36 23.41
CA HIS A 137 4.97 7.29 24.29
C HIS A 137 5.22 6.33 25.45
N GLU A 138 5.29 6.82 26.70
CA GLU A 138 5.67 6.00 27.87
C GLU A 138 4.79 4.75 28.07
N ASN A 139 3.47 4.89 27.97
CA ASN A 139 2.51 3.78 28.14
C ASN A 139 2.53 2.77 26.97
N HIS A 140 3.14 3.12 25.84
CA HIS A 140 3.12 2.36 24.59
C HIS A 140 4.46 2.43 23.86
N SER A 141 5.56 2.19 24.59
CA SER A 141 6.93 2.41 24.11
C SER A 141 7.31 1.63 22.83
N THR A 142 6.66 0.49 22.55
CA THR A 142 6.89 -0.31 21.33
C THR A 142 5.99 0.07 20.14
N LEU A 143 5.18 1.13 20.26
CA LEU A 143 4.23 1.57 19.24
C LEU A 143 4.60 2.94 18.67
N CYS A 144 4.35 3.13 17.37
CA CYS A 144 4.41 4.44 16.72
C CYS A 144 3.14 5.26 17.01
N THR A 145 3.19 6.59 16.81
CA THR A 145 2.08 7.50 17.14
C THR A 145 0.74 7.08 16.52
N ARG A 146 0.69 6.74 15.22
CA ARG A 146 -0.53 6.22 14.55
C ARG A 146 -1.11 5.00 15.26
N CYS A 147 -0.25 4.13 15.80
CA CYS A 147 -0.69 2.93 16.50
C CYS A 147 -1.15 3.21 17.93
N VAL A 148 -0.68 4.27 18.58
CA VAL A 148 -1.14 4.75 19.89
C VAL A 148 -2.51 5.41 19.77
N GLU A 149 -2.68 6.32 18.81
CA GLU A 149 -3.95 7.02 18.53
C GLU A 149 -5.12 6.06 18.27
N ALA A 150 -4.84 4.90 17.68
CA ALA A 150 -5.84 3.88 17.36
C ALA A 150 -5.93 2.72 18.37
N VAL A 151 -5.41 2.89 19.60
CA VAL A 151 -5.66 2.01 20.78
C VAL A 151 -5.96 2.76 22.08
N SER A 152 -5.89 4.10 22.07
CA SER A 152 -6.15 4.99 23.21
C SER A 152 -7.60 5.50 23.18
#